data_AF-A0A832GKL1-F1
#
_entry.id   AF-A0A832GKL1-F1
#
_cell.length_a   1.000
_cell.length_b   1.000
_cell.length_c   1.000
_cell.angle_alpha   90.00
_cell.angle_beta   90.00
_cell.angle_gamma   90.00
#
_symmetry.space_group_name_H-M   'P 1'
#
loop_
_entity.id
_entity.type
_entity.pdbx_description
1 polymer ?
#
loop_
_entity_poly.entity_id
_entity_poly.type
_entity_poly.pdbx_seq_one_letter_code
_entity_poly.pdbx_strand_id
1 'polypeptide(L)'
;METRRKLATGVIALVLLVMLFGGVLVNLYTDYLWFVHDVNYPQIFGRILALRWVLFLLTAVGFFLFALVNLMIANRIAGATEEPDLAIRGGRIVRITRAVRRGTYYLLILGALVFSVFVGLSASAYWHDLMLFQNAQTFGIKDPMFGMDIGFYVFRLPFMSFVSGLLVFTARIALVGIGAF
;
A
#
# COMPACT_ATOMS: atom_id res chain seq x y z
N MET A 1 13.46 32.99 19.48
CA MET A 1 13.89 31.59 19.22
C MET A 1 12.84 30.78 18.44
N GLU A 2 11.54 31.00 18.66
CA GLU A 2 10.46 30.27 17.97
C GLU A 2 10.47 30.36 16.43
N THR A 3 10.73 31.55 15.85
CA THR A 3 10.75 31.76 14.39
C THR A 3 11.88 30.98 13.70
N ARG A 4 13.07 30.95 14.30
CA ARG A 4 14.21 30.14 13.80
C ARG A 4 13.92 28.65 13.89
N ARG A 5 13.20 28.21 14.93
CA ARG A 5 12.78 26.81 15.09
C ARG A 5 11.74 26.40 14.05
N LYS A 6 10.73 27.25 13.80
CA LYS A 6 9.70 27.04 12.75
C LYS A 6 10.29 27.03 11.35
N LEU A 7 11.25 27.92 11.06
CA LEU A 7 12.00 27.92 9.80
C LEU A 7 12.85 26.65 9.64
N ALA A 8 13.60 26.25 10.66
CA ALA A 8 14.39 25.02 10.62
C ALA A 8 13.51 23.78 10.40
N THR A 9 12.38 23.66 11.11
CA THR A 9 11.43 22.56 10.88
C THR A 9 10.82 22.60 9.48
N GLY A 10 10.52 23.78 8.94
CA GLY A 10 10.00 23.94 7.58
C GLY A 10 11.01 23.50 6.52
N VAL A 11 12.28 23.88 6.68
CA VAL A 11 13.37 23.46 5.79
C VAL A 11 13.58 21.96 5.86
N ILE A 12 13.60 21.36 7.05
CA ILE A 12 13.74 19.90 7.21
C ILE A 12 12.56 19.18 6.55
N ALA A 13 11.33 19.63 6.78
CA ALA A 13 10.14 19.04 6.17
C ALA A 13 10.17 19.15 4.64
N LEU A 14 10.60 20.29 4.09
CA LEU A 14 10.75 20.49 2.66
C LEU A 14 11.81 19.54 2.08
N VAL A 15 12.98 19.43 2.72
CA VAL A 15 14.05 18.53 2.30
C VAL A 15 13.58 17.09 2.31
N LEU A 16 12.87 16.65 3.35
CA LEU A 16 12.28 15.31 3.42
C LEU A 16 11.27 15.08 2.29
N LEU A 17 10.42 16.07 2.01
CA LEU A 17 9.42 15.96 0.95
C LEU A 17 10.09 15.84 -0.43
N VAL A 18 11.10 16.67 -0.72
CA VAL A 18 11.88 16.58 -1.97
C VAL A 18 12.64 15.26 -2.04
N MET A 19 13.20 14.78 -0.94
CA MET A 19 13.92 13.50 -0.91
C MET A 19 12.97 12.31 -1.16
N LEU A 20 11.72 12.40 -0.69
CA LEU A 20 10.72 11.34 -0.82
C LEU A 20 10.01 11.35 -2.18
N PHE A 21 9.73 12.54 -2.74
CA PHE A 21 8.90 12.69 -3.96
C PHE A 21 9.65 13.27 -5.16
N GLY A 22 10.83 13.86 -4.98
CA GLY A 22 11.58 14.52 -6.05
C GLY A 22 11.92 13.57 -7.19
N GLY A 23 12.36 12.36 -6.87
CA GLY A 23 12.63 11.33 -7.88
C GLY A 23 11.39 10.96 -8.69
N VAL A 24 10.21 10.90 -8.07
CA VAL A 24 8.94 10.59 -8.76
C VAL A 24 8.57 11.70 -9.73
N LEU A 25 8.69 12.95 -9.31
CA LEU A 25 8.38 14.13 -10.15
C LEU A 25 9.32 14.24 -11.34
N VAL A 26 10.63 14.03 -11.11
CA VAL A 26 11.63 14.05 -12.18
C VAL A 26 11.32 12.95 -13.21
N ASN A 27 11.13 11.70 -12.77
CA ASN A 27 10.80 10.60 -13.69
C ASN A 27 9.50 10.87 -14.46
N LEU A 28 8.45 11.34 -13.79
CA LEU A 28 7.17 11.64 -14.44
C LEU A 28 7.31 12.74 -15.49
N TYR A 29 8.09 13.78 -15.19
CA TYR A 29 8.32 14.88 -16.11
C TYR A 29 9.21 14.46 -17.29
N THR A 30 10.25 13.67 -17.04
CA THR A 30 11.12 13.11 -18.09
C THR A 30 10.33 12.17 -18.99
N ASP A 31 9.52 11.26 -18.44
CA ASP A 31 8.64 10.38 -19.22
C ASP A 31 7.64 11.17 -20.05
N TYR A 32 7.05 12.23 -19.46
CA TYR A 32 6.14 13.12 -20.19
C TYR A 32 6.81 13.79 -21.38
N LEU A 33 7.98 14.40 -21.18
CA LEU A 33 8.74 15.03 -22.26
C LEU A 33 9.09 14.02 -23.35
N TRP A 34 9.59 12.85 -22.96
CA TRP A 34 9.95 11.80 -23.89
C TRP A 34 8.77 11.33 -24.73
N PHE A 35 7.67 10.89 -24.10
CA PHE A 35 6.54 10.32 -24.83
C PHE A 35 5.72 11.35 -25.60
N VAL A 36 5.59 12.58 -25.09
CA VAL A 36 4.73 13.60 -25.71
C VAL A 36 5.51 14.43 -26.73
N HIS A 37 6.72 14.89 -26.39
CA HIS A 37 7.48 15.79 -27.25
C HIS A 37 8.45 15.05 -28.19
N ASP A 38 9.21 14.07 -27.70
CA ASP A 38 10.30 13.48 -28.49
C ASP A 38 9.82 12.34 -29.40
N VAL A 39 9.05 11.38 -28.84
CA VAL A 39 8.59 10.19 -29.57
C VAL A 39 7.17 10.40 -30.16
N ASN A 40 6.45 11.44 -29.75
CA ASN A 40 5.11 11.79 -30.24
C ASN A 40 4.04 10.67 -30.09
N TYR A 41 4.11 9.93 -28.98
CA TYR A 41 3.12 8.91 -28.56
C TYR A 41 2.50 9.23 -27.19
N PRO A 42 1.71 10.32 -27.07
CA PRO A 42 1.08 10.70 -25.81
C PRO A 42 0.12 9.63 -25.26
N GLN A 43 -0.43 8.77 -26.12
CA GLN A 43 -1.35 7.70 -25.72
C GLN A 43 -0.64 6.65 -24.85
N ILE A 44 0.66 6.40 -25.07
CA ILE A 44 1.42 5.42 -24.29
C ILE A 44 1.60 5.94 -22.86
N PHE A 45 1.99 7.21 -22.70
CA PHE A 45 2.12 7.85 -21.39
C PHE A 45 0.79 7.81 -20.61
N GLY A 46 -0.33 8.16 -21.27
CA GLY A 46 -1.65 8.09 -20.66
C GLY A 46 -2.01 6.66 -20.22
N ARG A 47 -1.65 5.64 -21.01
CA ARG A 47 -1.91 4.23 -20.67
C ARG A 47 -1.05 3.75 -19.51
N ILE A 48 0.22 4.13 -19.45
CA ILE A 48 1.10 3.83 -18.30
C ILE A 48 0.52 4.45 -17.02
N LEU A 49 0.14 5.73 -17.08
CA LEU A 49 -0.41 6.44 -15.94
C LEU A 49 -1.74 5.82 -15.48
N ALA A 50 -2.61 5.45 -16.41
CA ALA A 50 -3.86 4.76 -16.11
C ALA A 50 -3.62 3.43 -15.39
N LEU A 51 -2.68 2.59 -15.86
CA LEU A 51 -2.36 1.32 -15.20
C LEU A 51 -1.80 1.52 -13.78
N ARG A 52 -0.94 2.53 -13.59
CA ARG A 52 -0.42 2.90 -12.26
C ARG A 52 -1.56 3.28 -11.31
N TRP A 53 -2.49 4.11 -11.77
CA TRP A 53 -3.67 4.51 -10.98
C TRP A 53 -4.62 3.36 -10.68
N VAL A 54 -4.86 2.47 -11.65
CA VAL A 54 -5.70 1.29 -11.44
C VAL A 54 -5.10 0.39 -10.37
N LEU A 55 -3.79 0.08 -10.45
CA LEU A 55 -3.11 -0.71 -9.42
C LEU A 55 -3.12 -0.02 -8.07
N PHE A 56 -2.83 1.28 -8.03
CA PHE A 56 -2.87 2.08 -6.80
C PHE A 56 -4.25 1.99 -6.14
N LEU A 57 -5.32 2.30 -6.87
CA LEU A 57 -6.67 2.34 -6.33
C LEU A 57 -7.14 0.95 -5.91
N LEU A 58 -6.95 -0.06 -6.76
CA LEU A 58 -7.42 -1.42 -6.48
C LEU A 58 -6.77 -1.97 -5.21
N THR A 59 -5.46 -1.83 -5.08
CA THR A 59 -4.72 -2.36 -3.93
C THR A 59 -4.89 -1.50 -2.67
N ALA A 60 -4.90 -0.17 -2.78
CA ALA A 60 -5.16 0.70 -1.63
C ALA A 60 -6.57 0.50 -1.08
N VAL A 61 -7.59 0.53 -1.95
CA VAL A 61 -8.99 0.33 -1.53
C VAL A 61 -9.18 -1.09 -1.02
N GLY A 62 -8.65 -2.10 -1.72
CA GLY A 62 -8.74 -3.49 -1.29
C GLY A 62 -8.12 -3.72 0.09
N PHE A 63 -6.91 -3.21 0.32
CA PHE A 63 -6.23 -3.30 1.62
C PHE A 63 -6.99 -2.53 2.70
N PHE A 64 -7.44 -1.30 2.42
CA PHE A 64 -8.18 -0.48 3.38
C PHE A 64 -9.49 -1.16 3.80
N LEU A 65 -10.29 -1.65 2.84
CA LEU A 65 -11.54 -2.35 3.13
C LEU A 65 -11.29 -3.61 3.95
N PHE A 66 -10.27 -4.39 3.59
CA PHE A 66 -9.90 -5.58 4.34
C PHE A 66 -9.49 -5.24 5.78
N ALA A 67 -8.63 -4.23 5.96
CA ALA A 67 -8.23 -3.76 7.28
C ALA A 67 -9.42 -3.24 8.08
N LEU A 68 -10.29 -2.43 7.46
CA LEU A 68 -11.50 -1.89 8.08
C LEU A 68 -12.42 -3.00 8.59
N VAL A 69 -12.68 -4.03 7.77
CA VAL A 69 -13.50 -5.18 8.18
C VAL A 69 -12.87 -5.90 9.37
N ASN A 70 -11.56 -6.14 9.34
CA ASN A 70 -10.85 -6.76 10.48
C ASN A 70 -10.95 -5.90 11.75
N LEU A 71 -10.73 -4.58 11.65
CA LEU A 71 -10.87 -3.66 12.78
C LEU A 71 -12.31 -3.62 13.31
N MET A 72 -13.31 -3.65 12.44
CA MET A 72 -14.72 -3.67 12.84
C MET A 72 -15.06 -4.95 13.61
N ILE A 73 -14.59 -6.11 13.13
CA ILE A 73 -14.79 -7.39 13.80
C ILE A 73 -14.07 -7.40 15.15
N ALA A 74 -12.79 -7.01 15.19
CA ALA A 74 -12.00 -6.95 16.41
C ALA A 74 -12.63 -6.01 17.46
N ASN A 75 -13.05 -4.81 17.05
CA ASN A 75 -13.71 -3.87 17.94
C ASN A 75 -15.08 -4.40 18.43
N ARG A 76 -15.82 -5.13 17.61
CA ARG A 76 -17.09 -5.75 18.03
C ARG A 76 -16.87 -6.85 19.04
N ILE A 77 -15.89 -7.74 18.82
CA ILE A 77 -15.56 -8.85 19.72
C ILE A 77 -15.03 -8.31 21.03
N ALA A 78 -14.04 -7.42 21.01
CA ALA A 78 -13.49 -6.78 22.21
C ALA A 78 -14.56 -6.01 23.00
N GLY A 79 -15.57 -5.45 22.33
CA GLY A 79 -16.70 -4.80 22.99
C GLY A 79 -17.76 -5.73 23.56
N ALA A 80 -17.80 -6.99 23.13
CA ALA A 80 -18.74 -8.00 23.63
C ALA A 80 -18.23 -8.67 24.92
N THR A 81 -16.92 -8.65 25.16
CA THR A 81 -16.27 -9.23 26.34
C THR A 81 -16.16 -8.26 27.54
N GLU A 82 -16.48 -6.96 27.38
CA GLU A 82 -16.30 -5.96 28.44
C GLU A 82 -17.43 -6.00 29.51
N GLU A 83 -17.27 -6.89 30.50
CA GLU A 83 -17.37 -6.47 31.90
C GLU A 83 -16.29 -5.38 32.17
N PRO A 84 -16.44 -4.47 33.16
CA PRO A 84 -15.60 -3.27 33.28
C PRO A 84 -14.14 -3.62 33.61
N ASP A 85 -13.36 -3.96 32.59
CA ASP A 85 -12.08 -4.62 32.82
C ASP A 85 -10.97 -3.61 33.12
N LEU A 86 -10.27 -3.91 34.21
CA LEU A 86 -9.21 -3.12 34.80
C LEU A 86 -7.94 -3.44 34.00
N ALA A 87 -7.64 -2.66 32.95
CA ALA A 87 -6.43 -2.89 32.17
C ALA A 87 -5.18 -2.58 33.02
N ILE A 88 -4.38 -3.60 33.33
CA ILE A 88 -3.08 -3.42 33.99
C ILE A 88 -2.07 -2.97 32.95
N ARG A 89 -1.78 -1.66 32.91
CA ARG A 89 -0.74 -1.08 32.06
C ARG A 89 0.40 -0.59 32.96
N GLY A 90 1.55 -1.25 32.90
CA GLY A 90 2.73 -0.88 33.71
C GLY A 90 2.52 -1.04 35.22
N GLY A 91 1.78 -2.08 35.65
CA GLY A 91 1.51 -2.34 37.07
C GLY A 91 0.43 -1.45 37.70
N ARG A 92 -0.25 -0.61 36.90
CA ARG A 92 -1.36 0.24 37.35
C ARG A 92 -2.65 -0.17 36.67
N ILE A 93 -3.70 -0.33 37.46
CA ILE A 93 -5.07 -0.53 36.99
C ILE A 93 -5.55 0.80 36.38
N VAL A 94 -5.71 0.84 35.06
CA VAL A 94 -6.26 1.99 34.34
C VAL A 94 -7.67 1.65 33.87
N ARG A 95 -8.66 2.43 34.29
CA ARG A 95 -10.00 2.37 33.69
C ARG A 95 -9.92 2.88 32.26
N ILE A 96 -10.11 2.01 31.28
CA ILE A 96 -10.28 2.43 29.89
C ILE A 96 -11.68 3.06 29.78
N THR A 97 -11.74 4.39 29.84
CA THR A 97 -12.99 5.10 29.58
C THR A 97 -13.43 4.87 28.14
N ARG A 98 -14.74 4.76 27.87
CA ARG A 98 -15.30 4.65 26.51
C ARG A 98 -14.73 5.68 25.51
N ALA A 99 -14.36 6.87 25.99
CA ALA A 99 -13.72 7.92 25.20
C ALA A 99 -12.34 7.50 24.66
N VAL A 100 -11.51 6.81 25.47
CA VAL A 100 -10.19 6.32 25.07
C VAL A 100 -10.34 5.24 24.01
N ARG A 101 -11.23 4.26 24.23
CA ARG A 101 -11.50 3.19 23.27
C ARG A 101 -11.98 3.73 21.92
N ARG A 102 -12.89 4.70 21.93
CA ARG A 102 -13.37 5.37 20.70
C ARG A 102 -12.22 6.12 20.00
N GLY A 103 -11.38 6.83 20.75
CA GLY A 103 -10.20 7.51 20.22
C GLY A 103 -9.22 6.55 19.56
N THR A 104 -8.89 5.44 20.23
CA THR A 104 -8.00 4.40 19.70
C THR A 104 -8.57 3.78 18.41
N TYR A 105 -9.86 3.49 18.35
CA TYR A 105 -10.49 2.94 17.14
C TYR A 105 -10.36 3.89 15.93
N TYR A 106 -10.65 5.18 16.10
CA TYR A 106 -10.49 6.15 15.00
C TYR A 106 -9.01 6.38 14.62
N LEU A 107 -8.10 6.35 15.58
CA LEU A 107 -6.65 6.41 15.31
C LEU A 107 -6.19 5.21 14.50
N LEU A 108 -6.70 4.01 14.79
CA LEU A 108 -6.37 2.80 14.03
C LEU A 108 -6.96 2.85 12.61
N ILE A 109 -8.16 3.39 12.41
CA ILE A 109 -8.73 3.64 11.07
C ILE A 109 -7.86 4.62 10.29
N LEU A 110 -7.46 5.74 10.91
CA LEU A 110 -6.57 6.71 10.28
C LEU A 110 -5.23 6.06 9.91
N GLY A 111 -4.67 5.26 10.80
CA GLY A 111 -3.45 4.49 10.55
C GLY A 111 -3.61 3.54 9.37
N ALA A 112 -4.72 2.81 9.30
CA ALA A 112 -5.03 1.90 8.19
C ALA A 112 -5.18 2.63 6.86
N LEU A 113 -5.81 3.82 6.84
CA LEU A 113 -5.94 4.66 5.66
C LEU A 113 -4.58 5.15 5.15
N VAL A 114 -3.72 5.60 6.06
CA VAL A 114 -2.37 6.04 5.69
C VAL A 114 -1.57 4.85 5.15
N PHE A 115 -1.61 3.70 5.82
CA PHE A 115 -0.92 2.49 5.38
C PHE A 115 -1.44 2.00 4.02
N SER A 116 -2.76 2.07 3.77
CA SER A 116 -3.32 1.64 2.49
C SER A 116 -2.82 2.49 1.32
N VAL A 117 -2.59 3.79 1.54
CA VAL A 117 -1.99 4.66 0.52
C VAL A 117 -0.56 4.22 0.21
N PHE A 118 0.24 3.88 1.21
CA PHE A 118 1.59 3.35 0.99
C PHE A 118 1.58 2.02 0.24
N VAL A 119 0.68 1.09 0.60
CA VAL A 119 0.50 -0.19 -0.11
C VAL A 119 0.12 0.04 -1.57
N GLY A 120 -0.82 0.96 -1.83
CA GLY A 120 -1.20 1.35 -3.18
C GLY A 120 -0.04 1.95 -3.97
N LEU A 121 0.73 2.83 -3.34
CA LEU A 121 1.88 3.48 -3.99
C LEU A 121 2.94 2.44 -4.36
N SER A 122 3.24 1.49 -3.47
CA SER A 122 4.13 0.37 -3.76
C SER A 122 3.60 -0.52 -4.89
N ALA A 123 2.30 -0.83 -4.89
CA ALA A 123 1.67 -1.62 -5.95
C ALA A 123 1.71 -0.93 -7.32
N SER A 124 1.61 0.41 -7.37
CA SER A 124 1.66 1.17 -8.61
C SER A 124 2.98 0.97 -9.39
N ALA A 125 4.06 0.57 -8.71
CA ALA A 125 5.34 0.26 -9.35
C ALA A 125 5.29 -1.00 -10.24
N TYR A 126 4.34 -1.91 -9.98
CA TYR A 126 4.17 -3.18 -10.69
C TYR A 126 3.29 -3.06 -11.96
N TRP A 127 3.11 -1.84 -12.48
CA TRP A 127 2.33 -1.59 -13.70
C TRP A 127 2.89 -2.34 -14.91
N HIS A 128 4.22 -2.51 -14.99
CA HIS A 128 4.88 -3.20 -16.07
C HIS A 128 4.53 -4.70 -16.06
N ASP A 129 4.58 -5.34 -14.90
CA ASP A 129 4.24 -6.75 -14.74
C ASP A 129 2.76 -7.01 -15.05
N LEU A 130 1.86 -6.11 -14.65
CA LEU A 130 0.45 -6.18 -15.05
C LEU A 130 0.28 -6.10 -16.57
N MET A 131 1.01 -5.19 -17.21
CA MET A 131 0.95 -5.02 -18.66
C MET A 131 1.47 -6.25 -19.40
N LEU A 132 2.57 -6.86 -18.93
CA LEU A 132 3.10 -8.12 -19.45
C LEU A 132 2.14 -9.28 -19.21
N PHE A 133 1.52 -9.35 -18.03
CA PHE A 133 0.54 -10.38 -17.70
C PHE A 133 -0.67 -10.33 -18.65
N GLN A 134 -1.18 -9.14 -18.95
CA GLN A 134 -2.32 -8.94 -19.85
C GLN A 134 -1.99 -9.24 -21.32
N ASN A 135 -0.75 -8.99 -21.74
CA ASN A 135 -0.30 -9.16 -23.12
C ASN A 135 0.67 -10.35 -23.26
N ALA A 136 0.52 -11.37 -22.41
CA ALA A 136 1.41 -12.51 -22.37
C ALA A 136 1.42 -13.28 -23.71
N GLN A 137 2.62 -13.61 -24.19
CA GLN A 137 2.84 -14.39 -25.41
C GLN A 137 3.48 -15.74 -25.09
N THR A 138 3.39 -16.69 -26.03
CA THR A 138 4.07 -17.99 -25.94
C THR A 138 5.38 -17.98 -26.70
N PHE A 139 6.41 -18.61 -26.16
CA PHE A 139 7.69 -18.81 -26.84
C PHE A 139 7.71 -20.09 -27.69
N GLY A 140 6.78 -21.03 -27.45
CA GLY A 140 6.70 -22.30 -28.16
C GLY A 140 7.69 -23.35 -27.64
N ILE A 141 8.50 -22.99 -26.64
CA ILE A 141 9.47 -23.87 -25.99
C ILE A 141 8.95 -24.15 -24.58
N LYS A 142 8.76 -25.43 -24.27
CA LYS A 142 8.32 -25.89 -22.95
C LYS A 142 9.52 -26.24 -22.09
N ASP A 143 9.42 -25.92 -20.81
CA ASP A 143 10.43 -26.30 -19.83
C ASP A 143 10.39 -27.82 -19.57
N PRO A 144 11.54 -28.48 -19.37
CA PRO A 144 11.59 -29.94 -19.18
C PRO A 144 11.00 -30.45 -17.85
N MET A 145 10.87 -29.59 -16.83
CA MET A 145 10.51 -30.03 -15.48
C MET A 145 9.00 -29.99 -15.24
N PHE A 146 8.35 -28.91 -15.63
CA PHE A 146 6.92 -28.66 -15.41
C PHE A 146 6.10 -28.67 -16.70
N GLY A 147 6.75 -28.72 -17.87
CA GLY A 147 6.08 -28.74 -19.17
C GLY A 147 5.34 -27.44 -19.49
N MET A 148 5.67 -26.34 -18.82
CA MET A 148 5.10 -25.01 -19.05
C MET A 148 5.91 -24.24 -20.09
N ASP A 149 5.23 -23.41 -20.88
CA ASP A 149 5.91 -22.54 -21.84
C ASP A 149 6.78 -21.51 -21.09
N ILE A 150 7.96 -21.21 -21.63
CA ILE A 150 8.86 -20.20 -21.04
C ILE A 150 8.14 -18.84 -20.83
N GLY A 151 7.17 -18.51 -21.68
CA GLY A 151 6.37 -17.30 -21.59
C GLY A 151 5.51 -17.21 -20.33
N PHE A 152 5.18 -18.34 -19.70
CA PHE A 152 4.57 -18.34 -18.38
C PHE A 152 5.49 -17.66 -17.35
N TYR A 153 6.77 -18.05 -17.32
CA TYR A 153 7.74 -17.57 -16.35
C TYR A 153 8.13 -16.10 -16.57
N VAL A 154 8.15 -15.65 -17.82
CA VAL A 154 8.52 -14.26 -18.18
C VAL A 154 7.35 -13.29 -18.01
N PHE A 155 6.15 -13.66 -18.47
CA PHE A 155 5.03 -12.71 -18.53
C PHE A 155 4.04 -12.85 -17.38
N ARG A 156 3.80 -14.08 -16.90
CA ARG A 156 2.71 -14.33 -15.93
C ARG A 156 3.20 -14.45 -14.50
N LEU A 157 4.30 -15.17 -14.31
CA LEU A 157 4.83 -15.49 -12.98
C LEU A 157 5.20 -14.25 -12.15
N PRO A 158 5.82 -13.18 -12.68
CA PRO A 158 6.18 -12.01 -11.88
C PRO A 158 4.95 -11.34 -11.27
N PHE A 159 3.90 -11.13 -12.06
CA PHE A 159 2.66 -10.52 -11.58
C PHE A 159 1.92 -11.42 -10.58
N MET A 160 1.83 -12.73 -10.85
CA MET A 160 1.25 -13.68 -9.91
C MET A 160 2.01 -13.71 -8.57
N SER A 161 3.34 -13.64 -8.62
CA SER A 161 4.19 -13.58 -7.43
C SER A 161 3.94 -12.32 -6.64
N PHE A 162 3.82 -11.16 -7.30
CA PHE A 162 3.42 -9.90 -6.67
C PHE A 162 2.06 -10.01 -5.96
N VAL A 163 1.03 -10.53 -6.64
CA VAL A 163 -0.31 -10.70 -6.04
C VAL A 163 -0.25 -11.63 -4.84
N SER A 164 0.47 -12.76 -4.94
CA SER A 164 0.63 -13.69 -3.82
C SER A 164 1.34 -13.05 -2.63
N GLY A 165 2.40 -12.29 -2.88
CA GLY A 165 3.14 -11.54 -1.86
C GLY A 165 2.27 -10.50 -1.18
N LEU A 166 1.45 -9.77 -1.94
CA LEU A 166 0.50 -8.78 -1.42
C LEU A 166 -0.55 -9.43 -0.52
N LEU A 167 -1.11 -10.57 -0.92
CA LEU A 167 -2.09 -11.30 -0.11
C LEU A 167 -1.47 -11.81 1.20
N VAL A 168 -0.28 -12.40 1.14
CA VAL A 168 0.45 -12.86 2.33
C VAL A 168 0.80 -11.70 3.25
N PHE A 169 1.26 -10.58 2.70
CA PHE A 169 1.54 -9.36 3.47
C PHE A 169 0.28 -8.85 4.18
N THR A 170 -0.83 -8.76 3.45
CA THR A 170 -2.12 -8.29 3.98
C THR A 170 -2.63 -9.20 5.09
N ALA A 171 -2.52 -10.52 4.92
CA ALA A 171 -2.86 -11.50 5.94
C ALA A 171 -2.00 -11.37 7.20
N ARG A 172 -0.68 -11.17 7.06
CA ARG A 172 0.22 -10.94 8.21
C ARG A 172 -0.15 -9.68 8.98
N ILE A 173 -0.47 -8.58 8.29
CA ILE A 173 -0.90 -7.35 8.94
C ILE A 173 -2.22 -7.57 9.71
N ALA A 174 -3.18 -8.32 9.17
CA ALA A 174 -4.39 -8.66 9.91
C ALA A 174 -4.10 -9.48 11.17
N LEU A 175 -3.22 -10.49 11.09
CA LEU A 175 -2.82 -11.28 12.26
C LEU A 175 -2.19 -10.42 13.37
N VAL A 176 -1.28 -9.51 12.99
CA VAL A 176 -0.67 -8.56 13.95
C VAL A 176 -1.72 -7.61 14.52
N GLY A 177 -2.64 -7.12 13.67
CA GLY A 177 -3.73 -6.24 14.10
C GLY A 177 -4.67 -6.89 15.10
N ILE A 178 -4.97 -8.18 14.94
CA ILE A 178 -5.78 -8.95 15.90
C ILE A 178 -5.04 -9.10 17.24
N GLY A 179 -3.75 -9.44 17.24
CA GLY A 179 -2.96 -9.62 18.47
C GLY A 179 -2.67 -8.34 19.26
N ALA A 180 -3.02 -7.17 18.72
CA ALA A 180 -2.87 -5.88 19.40
C ALA A 180 -4.08 -5.49 20.27
N PHE A 181 -5.19 -6.24 20.18
CA PHE A 181 -6.38 -6.09 21.01
C PHE A 181 -6.41 -7.15 22.12
#